data_AF-A0A1D2Q9E0-F1
#
_entry.id   AF-A0A1D2Q9E0-F1
#
_cell.length_a   1.000
_cell.length_b   1.000
_cell.length_c   1.000
_cell.angle_alpha   90.00
_cell.angle_beta   90.00
_cell.angle_gamma   90.00
#
_symmetry.space_group_name_H-M   'P 1'
#
loop_
_entity.id
_entity.type
_entity.pdbx_description
1 polymer ?
#
loop_
_entity_poly.entity_id
_entity_poly.type
_entity_poly.pdbx_seq_one_letter_code
_entity_poly.pdbx_strand_id
1 'polypeptide(L)'
;MAGIALRRVRSELRLAFVVFVGGFLATFYALRYWIWPALARRLLESKAVVVAVTPFDVVLLQAKLGLIAGLLMAAVFLLYRTRRTERGGDLSIPGTRRTRLLVTGLVVVLFGGGVAYAYLVFLPLLFDFLVDNAIRSGFKPTYSIVEWTQFVLLLTIVLGFTAELPLLMGGLVYADVVPYDLFRDRWRYAVFGIVVISSMVNGSPDPFSMSLVAIPMTTLYFVGLGCARLVDRGSGGSRTGIGVDRPGEIDLSSLDASAIRSAPPETFDSLAKHEALELADTALDSGDHERAAAILDRFDAANENGDDEAEERTPESEVDDGNGLTTAVEGTAARMASVFTEEEKTEDDIGGYYYDLRFVLGSLRSKSFRLAGVFMSVVALTFTFLYGGGIGAIKRDFLTKLPEGVNPEALNIVLLHPVEALAFEMKVSLIAGAVAVMPLVLYYAWPAVETRLDAHADRNVFLVWGGALAVGLFGGSFVGYRYVAPEVMSYLVADARAADMIIAYRTGAFFWLVFALTVGVGLLAEIPVTMLLFHYGDVVSYRTMRRRWREVSIGVLVVAAVLPGGLLLMLFVGTAVMVAYWFGLAVLWVDSLGERLRRVAT
;
A
#
# COMPACT_ATOMS: atom_id res chain seq x y z
N MET A 1 42.03 -12.65 -18.48
CA MET A 1 40.66 -12.97 -18.04
C MET A 1 39.68 -11.80 -18.23
N ALA A 2 39.91 -10.61 -17.64
CA ALA A 2 39.00 -9.46 -17.71
C ALA A 2 38.65 -8.97 -19.13
N GLY A 3 39.61 -8.94 -20.07
CA GLY A 3 39.36 -8.53 -21.46
C GLY A 3 38.47 -9.47 -22.27
N ILE A 4 38.46 -10.77 -21.94
CA ILE A 4 37.60 -11.78 -22.59
C ILE A 4 36.18 -11.69 -22.02
N ALA A 5 36.05 -11.49 -20.70
CA ALA A 5 34.77 -11.25 -20.03
C ALA A 5 34.09 -9.98 -20.56
N LEU A 6 34.82 -8.86 -20.69
CA LEU A 6 34.28 -7.60 -21.22
C LEU A 6 33.85 -7.69 -22.70
N ARG A 7 34.58 -8.43 -23.53
CA ARG A 7 34.19 -8.68 -24.93
C ARG A 7 32.93 -9.55 -25.01
N ARG A 8 32.83 -10.56 -24.13
CA ARG A 8 31.65 -11.43 -24.04
C ARG A 8 30.42 -10.61 -23.65
N VAL A 9 30.47 -9.91 -22.52
CA VAL A 9 29.39 -9.03 -22.02
C VAL A 9 28.95 -8.04 -23.10
N ARG A 10 29.89 -7.37 -23.79
CA ARG A 10 29.56 -6.43 -24.88
C ARG A 10 28.84 -7.10 -26.06
N SER A 11 29.23 -8.31 -26.43
CA SER A 11 28.58 -9.04 -27.53
C SER A 11 27.17 -9.54 -27.16
N GLU A 12 26.97 -9.92 -25.90
CA GLU A 12 25.66 -10.34 -25.38
C GLU A 12 24.71 -9.16 -25.25
N LEU A 13 25.19 -8.02 -24.74
CA LEU A 13 24.44 -6.76 -24.71
C LEU A 13 24.05 -6.29 -26.10
N ARG A 14 24.95 -6.40 -27.10
CA ARG A 14 24.62 -6.02 -28.48
C ARG A 14 23.49 -6.89 -29.05
N LEU A 15 23.53 -8.19 -28.80
CA LEU A 15 22.53 -9.10 -29.34
C LEU A 15 21.20 -8.97 -28.59
N ALA A 16 21.23 -8.73 -27.28
CA ALA A 16 20.07 -8.35 -26.50
C ALA A 16 19.46 -7.02 -26.99
N PHE A 17 20.28 -6.04 -27.37
CA PHE A 17 19.83 -4.79 -27.97
C PHE A 17 19.14 -5.01 -29.33
N VAL A 18 19.64 -5.92 -30.18
CA VAL A 18 18.95 -6.27 -31.44
C VAL A 18 17.60 -6.91 -31.17
N VAL A 19 17.51 -7.82 -30.19
CA VAL A 19 16.24 -8.44 -29.78
C VAL A 19 15.29 -7.39 -29.19
N PHE A 20 15.81 -6.46 -28.39
CA PHE A 20 15.05 -5.32 -27.86
C PHE A 20 14.44 -4.49 -28.99
N VAL A 21 15.25 -4.05 -29.95
CA VAL A 21 14.79 -3.22 -31.08
C VAL A 21 13.81 -3.99 -31.96
N GLY A 22 14.08 -5.27 -32.23
CA GLY A 22 13.17 -6.14 -32.98
C GLY A 22 11.82 -6.31 -32.29
N GLY A 23 11.82 -6.55 -30.98
CA GLY A 23 10.61 -6.64 -30.17
C GLY A 23 9.85 -5.32 -30.13
N PHE A 24 10.56 -4.21 -29.90
CA PHE A 24 9.98 -2.86 -29.93
C PHE A 24 9.26 -2.58 -31.26
N LEU A 25 9.94 -2.79 -32.40
CA LEU A 25 9.37 -2.53 -33.72
C LEU A 25 8.22 -3.48 -34.04
N ALA A 26 8.36 -4.77 -33.74
CA ALA A 26 7.31 -5.76 -33.96
C ALA A 26 6.04 -5.41 -33.18
N THR A 27 6.17 -5.08 -31.89
CA THR A 27 5.04 -4.63 -31.06
C THR A 27 4.45 -3.33 -31.60
N PHE A 28 5.28 -2.34 -31.95
CA PHE A 28 4.83 -1.06 -32.50
C PHE A 28 3.97 -1.24 -33.76
N TYR A 29 4.44 -2.03 -34.72
CA TYR A 29 3.69 -2.32 -35.95
C TYR A 29 2.47 -3.19 -35.70
N ALA A 30 2.56 -4.16 -34.79
CA ALA A 30 1.42 -5.00 -34.45
C ALA A 30 0.28 -4.21 -33.82
N LEU A 31 0.60 -3.27 -32.93
CA LEU A 31 -0.37 -2.35 -32.34
C LEU A 31 -1.07 -1.54 -33.42
N ARG A 32 -0.30 -0.98 -34.36
CA ARG A 32 -0.82 -0.11 -35.43
C ARG A 32 -1.72 -0.85 -36.41
N TYR A 33 -1.36 -2.07 -36.84
CA TYR A 33 -2.05 -2.75 -37.94
C TYR A 33 -3.11 -3.77 -37.49
N TRP A 34 -2.93 -4.44 -36.35
CA TRP A 34 -3.86 -5.50 -35.91
C TRP A 34 -4.61 -5.14 -34.64
N ILE A 35 -3.90 -4.71 -33.60
CA ILE A 35 -4.53 -4.52 -32.28
C ILE A 35 -5.46 -3.32 -32.32
N TRP A 36 -5.05 -2.19 -32.90
CA TRP A 36 -5.89 -0.97 -32.92
C TRP A 36 -7.20 -1.19 -33.67
N PRO A 37 -7.21 -1.78 -34.87
CA PRO A 37 -8.46 -2.08 -35.56
C PRO A 37 -9.33 -3.11 -34.82
N ALA A 38 -8.76 -4.09 -34.12
CA ALA A 38 -9.53 -5.04 -33.32
C ALA A 38 -10.19 -4.35 -32.13
N LEU A 39 -9.40 -3.55 -31.43
CA LEU A 39 -9.77 -2.89 -30.20
C LEU A 39 -10.77 -1.74 -30.45
N ALA A 40 -10.60 -0.97 -31.54
CA ALA A 40 -11.53 0.07 -31.97
C ALA A 40 -12.92 -0.48 -32.39
N ARG A 41 -12.99 -1.66 -33.02
CA ARG A 41 -14.28 -2.28 -33.38
C ARG A 41 -15.15 -2.56 -32.17
N ARG A 42 -14.55 -3.04 -31.07
CA ARG A 42 -15.27 -3.29 -29.81
C ARG A 42 -15.71 -2.01 -29.10
N LEU A 43 -14.91 -0.94 -29.17
CA LEU A 43 -15.31 0.37 -28.64
C LEU A 43 -16.58 0.89 -29.30
N LEU A 44 -16.67 0.77 -30.63
CA LEU A 44 -17.84 1.18 -31.39
C LEU A 44 -19.11 0.39 -31.02
N GLU A 45 -18.95 -0.88 -30.62
CA GLU A 45 -20.05 -1.71 -30.10
C GLU A 45 -20.53 -1.25 -28.71
N SER A 46 -19.62 -0.75 -27.86
CA SER A 46 -19.90 -0.37 -26.46
C SER A 46 -20.61 0.98 -26.26
N LYS A 47 -21.03 1.66 -27.34
CA LYS A 47 -21.68 3.00 -27.32
C LYS A 47 -20.84 4.14 -26.69
N ALA A 48 -19.57 3.90 -26.36
CA ALA A 48 -18.68 4.91 -25.79
C ALA A 48 -18.00 5.73 -26.89
N VAL A 49 -17.85 7.04 -26.66
CA VAL A 49 -17.12 7.92 -27.58
C VAL A 49 -15.65 7.94 -27.18
N VAL A 50 -14.74 7.76 -28.14
CA VAL A 50 -13.30 7.75 -27.85
C VAL A 50 -12.67 9.05 -28.31
N VAL A 51 -11.90 9.68 -27.41
CA VAL A 51 -11.23 10.94 -27.68
C VAL A 51 -9.72 10.76 -27.49
N ALA A 52 -8.93 11.38 -28.37
CA ALA A 52 -7.50 11.59 -28.15
C ALA A 52 -7.33 12.98 -27.54
N VAL A 53 -6.64 13.06 -26.39
CA VAL A 53 -6.45 14.34 -25.68
C VAL A 53 -5.33 15.13 -26.34
N THR A 54 -4.23 14.47 -26.68
CA THR A 54 -3.10 15.08 -27.40
C THR A 54 -2.85 14.42 -28.76
N PRO A 55 -2.31 15.15 -29.75
CA PRO A 55 -2.03 14.59 -31.07
C PRO A 55 -0.93 13.51 -31.06
N PHE A 56 -0.03 13.52 -30.06
CA PHE A 56 1.08 12.58 -29.95
C PHE A 56 0.77 11.36 -29.06
N ASP A 57 -0.34 11.41 -28.32
CA ASP A 57 -0.75 10.41 -27.32
C ASP A 57 -0.72 8.97 -27.84
N VAL A 58 -1.25 8.74 -29.04
CA VAL A 58 -1.36 7.40 -29.63
C VAL A 58 0.02 6.85 -30.00
N VAL A 59 0.88 7.69 -30.59
CA VAL A 59 2.24 7.29 -30.99
C VAL A 59 3.10 7.05 -29.75
N LEU A 60 2.99 7.92 -28.74
CA LEU A 60 3.72 7.79 -27.50
C LEU A 60 3.28 6.55 -26.71
N LEU A 61 1.98 6.22 -26.72
CA LEU A 61 1.47 4.99 -26.14
C LEU A 61 2.09 3.76 -26.82
N GLN A 62 2.06 3.72 -28.16
CA GLN A 62 2.64 2.61 -28.93
C GLN A 62 4.14 2.46 -28.62
N ALA A 63 4.87 3.57 -28.52
CA ALA A 63 6.28 3.56 -28.13
C ALA A 63 6.49 3.06 -26.69
N LYS A 64 5.68 3.52 -25.72
CA LYS A 64 5.76 3.04 -24.32
C LYS A 64 5.54 1.54 -24.21
N LEU A 65 4.50 1.02 -24.87
CA LEU A 65 4.18 -0.41 -24.86
C LEU A 65 5.22 -1.23 -25.62
N GLY A 66 5.69 -0.73 -26.77
CA GLY A 66 6.78 -1.34 -27.52
C GLY A 66 8.08 -1.38 -26.71
N LEU A 67 8.37 -0.36 -25.91
CA LEU A 67 9.55 -0.30 -25.05
C LEU A 67 9.47 -1.36 -23.95
N ILE A 68 8.32 -1.48 -23.29
CA ILE A 68 8.10 -2.51 -22.26
C ILE A 68 8.22 -3.91 -22.88
N ALA A 69 7.53 -4.17 -24.00
CA ALA A 69 7.57 -5.47 -24.66
C ALA A 69 8.97 -5.82 -25.19
N GLY A 70 9.67 -4.87 -25.81
CA GLY A 70 11.04 -5.03 -26.25
C GLY A 70 12.00 -5.32 -25.10
N LEU A 71 11.85 -4.61 -23.97
CA LEU A 71 12.67 -4.84 -22.77
C LEU A 71 12.42 -6.23 -22.18
N LEU A 72 11.16 -6.65 -22.11
CA LEU A 72 10.80 -8.00 -21.67
C LEU A 72 11.37 -9.08 -22.58
N MET A 73 11.26 -8.92 -23.90
CA MET A 73 11.86 -9.85 -24.86
C MET A 73 13.38 -9.92 -24.72
N ALA A 74 14.05 -8.78 -24.53
CA ALA A 74 15.48 -8.72 -24.31
C ALA A 74 15.89 -9.37 -22.98
N ALA A 75 15.10 -9.18 -21.92
CA ALA A 75 15.31 -9.81 -20.62
C ALA A 75 15.15 -11.35 -20.71
N VAL A 76 14.09 -11.84 -21.34
CA VAL A 76 13.86 -13.28 -21.58
C VAL A 76 15.01 -13.86 -22.42
N PHE A 77 15.45 -13.13 -23.44
CA PHE A 77 16.58 -13.54 -24.28
C PHE A 77 17.90 -13.61 -23.50
N LEU A 78 18.19 -12.60 -22.68
CA LEU A 78 19.37 -12.59 -21.81
C LEU A 78 19.33 -13.74 -20.81
N LEU A 79 18.20 -13.97 -20.14
CA LEU A 79 18.03 -15.11 -19.22
C LEU A 79 18.25 -16.45 -19.91
N TYR A 80 17.67 -16.64 -21.10
CA TYR A 80 17.89 -17.85 -21.91
C TYR A 80 19.37 -18.07 -22.22
N ARG A 81 20.10 -17.00 -22.53
CA ARG A 81 21.51 -17.04 -22.90
C ARG A 81 22.43 -17.24 -21.69
N THR A 82 22.20 -16.54 -20.59
CA THR A 82 22.97 -16.68 -19.34
C THR A 82 22.78 -18.06 -18.73
N ARG A 83 21.55 -18.62 -18.77
CA ARG A 83 21.29 -20.00 -18.31
C ARG A 83 22.04 -21.06 -19.14
N ARG A 84 22.43 -20.74 -20.37
CA ARG A 84 23.29 -21.62 -21.19
C ARG A 84 24.78 -21.48 -20.84
N THR A 85 25.17 -20.41 -20.15
CA THR A 85 26.55 -20.09 -19.80
C THR A 85 26.96 -20.57 -18.41
N GLU A 86 26.02 -20.66 -17.45
CA GLU A 86 26.30 -21.03 -16.04
C GLU A 86 26.00 -22.50 -15.68
N ARG A 87 25.92 -23.42 -16.64
CA ARG A 87 25.79 -24.86 -16.30
C ARG A 87 27.12 -25.47 -15.85
N GLY A 88 27.52 -25.09 -14.64
CA GLY A 88 28.01 -25.98 -13.59
C GLY A 88 27.02 -26.12 -12.42
N GLY A 89 25.97 -25.31 -12.34
CA GLY A 89 24.89 -25.43 -11.33
C GLY A 89 23.57 -25.86 -11.98
N ASP A 90 23.15 -27.09 -11.73
CA ASP A 90 21.97 -27.71 -12.34
C ASP A 90 20.69 -27.37 -11.56
N LEU A 91 19.98 -26.29 -11.92
CA LEU A 91 18.52 -26.32 -11.78
C LEU A 91 17.98 -27.21 -12.91
N SER A 92 18.13 -28.52 -12.72
CA SER A 92 17.53 -29.55 -13.54
C SER A 92 16.02 -29.31 -13.49
N ILE A 93 15.44 -28.85 -14.60
CA ILE A 93 13.99 -28.92 -14.73
C ILE A 93 13.69 -30.40 -14.97
N PRO A 94 13.03 -31.10 -14.04
CA PRO A 94 12.78 -32.52 -14.19
C PRO A 94 11.92 -32.76 -15.44
N GLY A 95 12.26 -33.79 -16.21
CA GLY A 95 11.42 -34.25 -17.33
C GLY A 95 12.14 -34.45 -18.66
N THR A 96 11.56 -35.32 -19.48
CA THR A 96 12.07 -35.64 -20.82
C THR A 96 11.91 -34.45 -21.79
N ARG A 97 12.63 -34.49 -22.93
CA ARG A 97 12.46 -33.50 -24.02
C ARG A 97 10.99 -33.36 -24.44
N ARG A 98 10.22 -34.45 -24.41
CA ARG A 98 8.78 -34.47 -24.72
C ARG A 98 7.97 -33.74 -23.64
N THR A 99 8.22 -34.02 -22.36
CA THR A 99 7.56 -33.33 -21.23
C THR A 99 7.78 -31.82 -21.30
N ARG A 100 9.01 -31.37 -21.58
CA ARG A 100 9.31 -29.93 -21.72
C ARG A 100 8.57 -29.28 -22.90
N LEU A 101 8.46 -29.97 -24.04
CA LEU A 101 7.69 -29.49 -25.18
C LEU A 101 6.20 -29.41 -24.86
N LEU A 102 5.65 -30.40 -24.16
CA LEU A 102 4.24 -30.41 -23.74
C LEU A 102 3.94 -29.30 -22.75
N VAL A 103 4.78 -29.09 -21.73
CA VAL A 103 4.63 -27.97 -20.78
C VAL A 103 4.71 -26.64 -21.50
N THR A 104 5.65 -26.47 -22.42
CA THR A 104 5.76 -25.23 -23.21
C THR A 104 4.51 -25.00 -24.08
N GLY A 105 3.99 -26.05 -24.71
CA GLY A 105 2.73 -25.98 -25.46
C GLY A 105 1.54 -25.63 -24.55
N LEU A 106 1.50 -26.19 -23.35
CA LEU A 106 0.47 -25.92 -22.36
C LEU A 106 0.52 -24.47 -21.86
N VAL A 107 1.71 -23.90 -21.61
CA VAL A 107 1.89 -22.46 -21.33
C VAL A 107 1.29 -21.62 -22.45
N VAL A 108 1.63 -21.91 -23.72
CA VAL A 108 1.10 -21.11 -24.85
C VAL A 108 -0.44 -21.19 -24.92
N VAL A 109 -1.01 -22.37 -24.65
CA VAL A 109 -2.48 -22.57 -24.63
C VAL A 109 -3.13 -21.88 -23.43
N LEU A 110 -2.56 -21.96 -22.23
CA LEU A 110 -3.10 -21.33 -21.03
C LEU A 110 -3.03 -19.82 -21.12
N PHE A 111 -1.88 -19.26 -21.49
CA PHE A 111 -1.72 -17.84 -21.73
C PHE A 111 -2.70 -17.34 -22.80
N GLY A 112 -2.78 -18.05 -23.93
CA GLY A 112 -3.73 -17.75 -25.00
C GLY A 112 -5.18 -17.82 -24.54
N GLY A 113 -5.52 -18.82 -23.71
CA GLY A 113 -6.82 -18.98 -23.08
C GLY A 113 -7.16 -17.86 -22.09
N GLY A 114 -6.18 -17.42 -21.29
CA GLY A 114 -6.32 -16.28 -20.37
C GLY A 114 -6.53 -14.96 -21.12
N VAL A 115 -5.76 -14.72 -22.18
CA VAL A 115 -5.94 -13.57 -23.07
C VAL A 115 -7.32 -13.62 -23.76
N ALA A 116 -7.75 -14.80 -24.22
CA ALA A 116 -9.06 -14.99 -24.83
C ALA A 116 -10.20 -14.74 -23.82
N TYR A 117 -10.09 -15.26 -22.59
CA TYR A 117 -11.04 -15.01 -21.51
C TYR A 117 -11.13 -13.51 -21.18
N ALA A 118 -9.98 -12.85 -21.04
CA ALA A 118 -9.91 -11.43 -20.78
C ALA A 118 -10.63 -10.63 -21.88
N TYR A 119 -10.32 -10.92 -23.14
CA TYR A 119 -10.86 -10.18 -24.27
C TYR A 119 -12.35 -10.48 -24.57
N LEU A 120 -12.78 -11.74 -24.44
CA LEU A 120 -14.10 -12.20 -24.88
C LEU A 120 -15.16 -12.19 -23.78
N VAL A 121 -14.78 -12.38 -22.53
CA VAL A 121 -15.74 -12.53 -21.41
C VAL A 121 -15.58 -11.38 -20.42
N PHE A 122 -14.35 -11.12 -19.98
CA PHE A 122 -14.10 -10.19 -18.89
C PHE A 122 -14.32 -8.72 -19.29
N LEU A 123 -13.68 -8.25 -20.37
CA LEU A 123 -13.80 -6.86 -20.81
C LEU A 123 -15.25 -6.45 -21.11
N PRO A 124 -16.07 -7.25 -21.83
CA PRO A 124 -17.49 -6.91 -22.03
C PRO A 124 -18.24 -6.74 -20.70
N LEU A 125 -18.10 -7.70 -19.79
CA LEU A 125 -18.75 -7.66 -18.47
C LEU A 125 -18.34 -6.40 -17.67
N LEU A 126 -17.05 -6.07 -17.68
CA LEU A 126 -16.51 -4.90 -16.99
C LEU A 126 -17.03 -3.60 -17.63
N PHE A 127 -16.97 -3.46 -18.95
CA PHE A 127 -17.39 -2.22 -19.61
C PHE A 127 -18.90 -2.01 -19.55
N ASP A 128 -19.70 -3.08 -19.65
CA ASP A 128 -21.16 -2.98 -19.45
C ASP A 128 -21.47 -2.42 -18.06
N PHE A 129 -20.81 -2.93 -17.03
CA PHE A 129 -20.95 -2.43 -15.67
C PHE A 129 -20.49 -0.95 -15.53
N LEU A 130 -19.33 -0.60 -16.06
CA LEU A 130 -18.77 0.76 -15.95
C LEU A 130 -19.58 1.79 -16.75
N VAL A 131 -20.06 1.43 -17.94
CA VAL A 131 -20.91 2.28 -18.77
C VAL A 131 -22.26 2.49 -18.11
N ASP A 132 -22.89 1.44 -17.56
CA ASP A 132 -24.14 1.56 -16.82
C ASP A 132 -24.00 2.48 -15.60
N ASN A 133 -22.89 2.35 -14.86
CA ASN A 133 -22.59 3.25 -13.75
C ASN A 133 -22.44 4.70 -14.23
N ALA A 134 -21.68 4.94 -15.29
CA ALA A 134 -21.48 6.27 -15.86
C ALA A 134 -22.82 6.93 -16.26
N ILE A 135 -23.70 6.17 -16.92
CA ILE A 135 -25.02 6.66 -17.34
C ILE A 135 -25.90 6.98 -16.12
N ARG A 136 -25.94 6.11 -15.10
CA ARG A 136 -26.69 6.35 -13.85
C ARG A 136 -26.20 7.61 -13.12
N SER A 137 -24.90 7.84 -13.12
CA SER A 137 -24.28 9.04 -12.53
C SER A 137 -24.40 10.29 -13.42
N GLY A 138 -25.09 10.22 -14.56
CA GLY A 138 -25.39 11.35 -15.44
C GLY A 138 -24.20 11.78 -16.32
N PHE A 139 -23.28 10.87 -16.61
CA PHE A 139 -22.12 11.08 -17.47
C PHE A 139 -22.30 10.48 -18.85
N LYS A 140 -21.67 11.12 -19.84
CA LYS A 140 -21.47 10.51 -21.15
C LYS A 140 -20.19 9.67 -21.08
N PRO A 141 -20.24 8.36 -21.38
CA PRO A 141 -19.05 7.51 -21.40
C PRO A 141 -18.15 7.94 -22.56
N THR A 142 -17.12 8.75 -22.26
CA THR A 142 -16.21 9.31 -23.26
C THR A 142 -14.75 9.03 -22.87
N TYR A 143 -14.22 7.89 -23.30
CA TYR A 143 -12.92 7.39 -22.85
C TYR A 143 -11.75 7.98 -23.65
N SER A 144 -10.64 8.23 -22.97
CA SER A 144 -9.37 8.51 -23.64
C SER A 144 -8.87 7.24 -24.33
N ILE A 145 -8.50 7.32 -25.61
CA ILE A 145 -7.91 6.18 -26.31
C ILE A 145 -6.68 5.64 -25.57
N VAL A 146 -5.89 6.51 -24.95
CA VAL A 146 -4.66 6.11 -24.28
C VAL A 146 -4.94 5.38 -22.99
N GLU A 147 -5.66 6.03 -22.07
CA GLU A 147 -5.93 5.49 -20.75
C GLU A 147 -6.72 4.19 -20.86
N TRP A 148 -7.72 4.16 -21.75
CA TRP A 148 -8.50 2.97 -22.02
C TRP A 148 -7.67 1.83 -22.60
N THR A 149 -6.79 2.11 -23.57
CA THR A 149 -5.96 1.05 -24.17
C THR A 149 -4.92 0.51 -23.18
N GLN A 150 -4.31 1.38 -22.38
CA GLN A 150 -3.40 0.96 -21.30
C GLN A 150 -4.11 0.06 -20.31
N PHE A 151 -5.31 0.45 -19.90
CA PHE A 151 -6.13 -0.32 -18.99
C PHE A 151 -6.48 -1.70 -19.57
N VAL A 152 -7.01 -1.76 -20.79
CA VAL A 152 -7.36 -3.02 -21.47
C VAL A 152 -6.15 -3.93 -21.64
N LEU A 153 -5.02 -3.39 -22.10
CA LEU A 153 -3.82 -4.19 -22.34
C LEU A 153 -3.21 -4.69 -21.04
N LEU A 154 -3.06 -3.83 -20.02
CA LEU A 154 -2.54 -4.22 -18.71
C LEU A 154 -3.40 -5.33 -18.12
N LEU A 155 -4.72 -5.16 -18.13
CA LEU A 155 -5.68 -6.12 -17.62
C LEU A 155 -5.64 -7.46 -18.38
N THR A 156 -5.54 -7.41 -19.71
CA THR A 156 -5.42 -8.61 -20.56
C THR A 156 -4.13 -9.37 -20.26
N ILE A 157 -3.02 -8.65 -20.10
CA ILE A 157 -1.72 -9.24 -19.77
C ILE A 157 -1.75 -9.87 -18.38
N VAL A 158 -2.28 -9.16 -17.38
CA VAL A 158 -2.37 -9.67 -16.01
C VAL A 158 -3.25 -10.91 -15.93
N LEU A 159 -4.41 -10.93 -16.60
CA LEU A 159 -5.26 -12.13 -16.65
C LEU A 159 -4.60 -13.27 -17.42
N GLY A 160 -3.86 -12.97 -18.51
CA GLY A 160 -3.05 -13.95 -19.24
C GLY A 160 -1.99 -14.60 -18.35
N PHE A 161 -1.21 -13.81 -17.61
CA PHE A 161 -0.24 -14.33 -16.65
C PHE A 161 -0.88 -15.04 -15.45
N THR A 162 -2.07 -14.60 -15.04
CA THR A 162 -2.82 -15.27 -13.97
C THR A 162 -3.29 -16.65 -14.41
N ALA A 163 -3.65 -16.83 -15.67
CA ALA A 163 -4.01 -18.14 -16.22
C ALA A 163 -2.84 -19.15 -16.17
N GLU A 164 -1.60 -18.68 -16.03
CA GLU A 164 -0.43 -19.55 -15.81
C GLU A 164 -0.28 -20.04 -14.36
N LEU A 165 -0.98 -19.44 -13.39
CA LEU A 165 -0.85 -19.82 -11.98
C LEU A 165 -1.04 -21.32 -11.73
N PRO A 166 -2.04 -21.99 -12.31
CA PRO A 166 -2.22 -23.43 -12.09
C PRO A 166 -1.05 -24.28 -12.54
N LEU A 167 -0.49 -23.95 -13.71
CA LEU A 167 0.65 -24.65 -14.27
C LEU A 167 1.93 -24.34 -13.49
N LEU A 168 2.10 -23.08 -13.08
CA LEU A 168 3.24 -22.63 -12.31
C LEU A 168 3.27 -23.31 -10.94
N MET A 169 2.17 -23.27 -10.18
CA MET A 169 2.08 -23.92 -8.86
C MET A 169 2.29 -25.43 -8.96
N GLY A 170 1.65 -26.10 -9.91
CA GLY A 170 1.84 -27.53 -10.14
C GLY A 170 3.27 -27.87 -10.55
N GLY A 171 3.90 -27.03 -11.38
CA GLY A 171 5.30 -27.18 -11.80
C GLY A 171 6.31 -26.98 -10.66
N LEU A 172 6.06 -26.03 -9.74
CA LEU A 172 6.92 -25.82 -8.57
C LEU A 172 6.85 -27.00 -7.59
N VAL A 173 5.66 -27.57 -7.39
CA VAL A 173 5.49 -28.79 -6.58
C VAL A 173 6.12 -30.00 -7.28
N TYR A 174 5.94 -30.14 -8.60
CA TYR A 174 6.57 -31.22 -9.37
C TYR A 174 8.11 -31.18 -9.34
N ALA A 175 8.68 -29.98 -9.24
CA ALA A 175 10.13 -29.77 -9.15
C ALA A 175 10.67 -29.82 -7.72
N ASP A 176 9.84 -30.16 -6.73
CA ASP A 176 10.17 -30.19 -5.29
C ASP A 176 10.76 -28.87 -4.77
N VAL A 177 10.47 -27.74 -5.42
CA VAL A 177 10.95 -26.41 -5.01
C VAL A 177 10.09 -25.85 -3.89
N VAL A 178 8.78 -26.12 -3.92
CA VAL A 178 7.81 -25.62 -2.93
C VAL A 178 6.84 -26.74 -2.57
N PRO A 179 6.66 -27.08 -1.28
CA PRO A 179 5.68 -28.09 -0.88
C PRO A 179 4.25 -27.56 -1.03
N TYR A 180 3.32 -28.47 -1.34
CA TYR A 180 1.89 -28.17 -1.46
C TYR A 180 1.32 -27.47 -0.21
N ASP A 181 1.74 -27.91 0.98
CA ASP A 181 1.26 -27.36 2.25
C ASP A 181 1.58 -25.88 2.40
N LEU A 182 2.69 -25.39 1.85
CA LEU A 182 3.02 -23.96 1.89
C LEU A 182 1.99 -23.12 1.13
N PHE A 183 1.57 -23.57 -0.07
CA PHE A 183 0.53 -22.87 -0.85
C PHE A 183 -0.84 -22.96 -0.17
N ARG A 184 -1.13 -24.10 0.46
CA ARG A 184 -2.38 -24.29 1.20
C ARG A 184 -2.43 -23.37 2.42
N ASP A 185 -1.38 -23.31 3.24
CA ASP A 185 -1.39 -22.59 4.50
C ASP A 185 -1.29 -21.07 4.29
N ARG A 186 -0.58 -20.63 3.24
CA ARG A 186 -0.41 -19.22 2.90
C ARG A 186 -1.45 -18.66 1.92
N TRP A 187 -2.55 -19.37 1.68
CA TRP A 187 -3.61 -18.94 0.74
C TRP A 187 -4.13 -17.52 1.01
N ARG A 188 -4.20 -17.10 2.27
CA ARG A 188 -4.65 -15.75 2.66
C ARG A 188 -3.72 -14.65 2.13
N TYR A 189 -2.41 -14.89 2.15
CA TYR A 189 -1.42 -13.95 1.61
C TYR A 189 -1.49 -13.89 0.09
N ALA A 190 -1.75 -15.01 -0.59
CA ALA A 190 -1.97 -15.04 -2.03
C ALA A 190 -3.20 -14.25 -2.43
N VAL A 191 -4.34 -14.45 -1.75
CA VAL A 191 -5.57 -13.68 -1.98
C VAL A 191 -5.34 -12.19 -1.73
N PHE A 192 -4.66 -11.82 -0.64
CA PHE A 192 -4.29 -10.43 -0.38
C PHE A 192 -3.43 -9.85 -1.52
N GLY A 193 -2.42 -10.58 -1.98
CA GLY A 193 -1.59 -10.19 -3.12
C GLY A 193 -2.40 -9.99 -4.41
N ILE A 194 -3.38 -10.86 -4.68
CA ILE A 194 -4.30 -10.74 -5.83
C ILE A 194 -5.15 -9.47 -5.72
N VAL A 195 -5.65 -9.14 -4.52
CA VAL A 195 -6.41 -7.90 -4.29
C VAL A 195 -5.53 -6.67 -4.51
N VAL A 196 -4.28 -6.70 -4.04
CA VAL A 196 -3.31 -5.61 -4.27
C VAL A 196 -3.02 -5.44 -5.77
N ILE A 197 -2.76 -6.53 -6.49
CA ILE A 197 -2.56 -6.50 -7.94
C ILE A 197 -3.81 -5.93 -8.64
N SER A 198 -5.01 -6.35 -8.23
CA SER A 198 -6.27 -5.83 -8.77
C SER A 198 -6.42 -4.32 -8.53
N SER A 199 -6.02 -3.83 -7.36
CA SER A 199 -5.96 -2.38 -7.07
C SER A 199 -5.04 -1.63 -8.03
N MET A 200 -3.86 -2.19 -8.28
CA MET A 200 -2.84 -1.56 -9.11
C MET A 200 -3.27 -1.53 -10.58
N VAL A 201 -3.89 -2.62 -11.06
CA VAL A 201 -4.40 -2.72 -12.43
C VAL A 201 -5.54 -1.74 -12.68
N ASN A 202 -6.46 -1.60 -11.72
CA ASN A 202 -7.57 -0.64 -11.83
C ASN A 202 -7.12 0.82 -11.64
N GLY A 203 -5.97 1.04 -11.01
CA GLY A 203 -5.47 2.38 -10.68
C GLY A 203 -6.30 3.09 -9.59
N SER A 204 -7.18 2.36 -8.90
CA SER A 204 -8.05 2.88 -7.85
C SER A 204 -8.42 1.81 -6.82
N PRO A 205 -8.56 2.18 -5.52
CA PRO A 205 -9.04 1.28 -4.49
C PRO A 205 -10.58 1.17 -4.49
N ASP A 206 -11.16 0.66 -5.58
CA ASP A 206 -12.60 0.47 -5.70
C ASP A 206 -12.99 -1.02 -5.52
N PRO A 207 -13.67 -1.42 -4.43
CA PRO A 207 -13.92 -2.82 -4.10
C PRO A 207 -14.69 -3.58 -5.17
N PHE A 208 -15.57 -2.93 -5.92
CA PHE A 208 -16.38 -3.57 -6.96
C PHE A 208 -15.57 -3.98 -8.18
N SER A 209 -14.85 -3.05 -8.83
CA SER A 209 -14.00 -3.42 -9.98
C SER A 209 -12.80 -4.22 -9.52
N MET A 210 -12.29 -3.98 -8.30
CA MET A 210 -11.25 -4.84 -7.70
C MET A 210 -11.76 -6.28 -7.57
N SER A 211 -12.96 -6.49 -7.05
CA SER A 211 -13.55 -7.83 -6.91
C SER A 211 -13.79 -8.47 -8.27
N LEU A 212 -14.20 -7.69 -9.28
CA LEU A 212 -14.38 -8.20 -10.63
C LEU A 212 -13.09 -8.83 -11.16
N VAL A 213 -11.93 -8.19 -10.96
CA VAL A 213 -10.61 -8.72 -11.36
C VAL A 213 -10.11 -9.82 -10.40
N ALA A 214 -10.26 -9.59 -9.09
CA ALA A 214 -9.70 -10.46 -8.06
C ALA A 214 -10.40 -11.83 -7.97
N ILE A 215 -11.70 -11.90 -8.24
CA ILE A 215 -12.48 -13.15 -8.15
C ILE A 215 -11.99 -14.19 -9.19
N PRO A 216 -11.89 -13.88 -10.50
CA PRO A 216 -11.30 -14.78 -11.49
C PRO A 216 -9.88 -15.19 -11.15
N MET A 217 -9.05 -14.25 -10.69
CA MET A 217 -7.66 -14.53 -10.32
C MET A 217 -7.56 -15.47 -9.11
N THR A 218 -8.38 -15.23 -8.09
CA THR A 218 -8.47 -16.07 -6.89
C THR A 218 -8.99 -17.47 -7.25
N THR A 219 -9.94 -17.55 -8.18
CA THR A 219 -10.45 -18.82 -8.70
C THR A 219 -9.34 -19.62 -9.36
N LEU A 220 -8.54 -18.99 -10.22
CA LEU A 220 -7.37 -19.61 -10.86
C LEU A 220 -6.32 -20.04 -9.84
N TYR A 221 -6.09 -19.26 -8.77
CA TYR A 221 -5.21 -19.68 -7.67
C TYR A 221 -5.70 -20.97 -7.01
N PHE A 222 -6.99 -21.07 -6.68
CA PHE A 222 -7.55 -22.29 -6.07
C PHE A 222 -7.57 -23.49 -7.03
N VAL A 223 -7.79 -23.27 -8.32
CA VAL A 223 -7.61 -24.29 -9.36
C VAL A 223 -6.16 -24.78 -9.36
N GLY A 224 -5.19 -23.85 -9.27
CA GLY A 224 -3.77 -24.17 -9.18
C GLY A 224 -3.39 -24.94 -7.92
N LEU A 225 -3.98 -24.60 -6.78
CA LEU A 225 -3.84 -25.37 -5.56
C LEU A 225 -4.38 -26.80 -5.74
N GLY A 226 -5.48 -26.97 -6.48
CA GLY A 226 -6.00 -28.27 -6.88
C GLY A 226 -5.02 -29.07 -7.76
N CYS A 227 -4.45 -28.44 -8.79
CA CYS A 227 -3.43 -29.06 -9.65
C CYS A 227 -2.18 -29.48 -8.85
N ALA A 228 -1.68 -28.60 -8.00
CA ALA A 228 -0.55 -28.88 -7.10
C ALA A 228 -0.79 -30.11 -6.21
N ARG A 229 -2.01 -30.25 -5.67
CA ARG A 229 -2.40 -31.41 -4.85
C ARG A 229 -2.41 -32.73 -5.64
N LEU A 230 -2.82 -32.69 -6.91
CA LEU A 230 -2.83 -33.88 -7.77
C LEU A 230 -1.40 -34.34 -8.07
N VAL A 231 -0.49 -33.39 -8.29
CA VAL A 231 0.94 -33.67 -8.50
C VAL A 231 1.58 -34.26 -7.24
N ASP A 232 1.38 -33.64 -6.08
CA ASP A 232 1.93 -34.10 -4.79
C ASP A 232 1.50 -35.54 -4.44
N ARG A 233 0.24 -35.89 -4.69
CA ARG A 233 -0.27 -37.26 -4.51
C ARG A 233 0.32 -38.27 -5.50
N GLY A 234 0.62 -37.84 -6.72
CA GLY A 234 1.23 -38.68 -7.75
C GLY A 234 2.70 -39.00 -7.46
N SER A 235 3.40 -38.08 -6.78
CA SER A 235 4.79 -38.26 -6.33
C SER A 235 4.92 -39.09 -5.03
N GLY A 236 3.82 -39.64 -4.51
CA GLY A 236 3.71 -40.38 -3.24
C GLY A 236 4.47 -41.72 -3.12
N GLY A 237 5.55 -41.94 -3.90
CA GLY A 237 6.44 -43.09 -3.80
C GLY A 237 7.90 -42.77 -3.49
N SER A 238 8.28 -41.49 -3.37
CA SER A 238 9.67 -41.10 -3.05
C SER A 238 9.76 -39.96 -2.06
N ARG A 239 8.82 -39.93 -1.10
CA ARG A 239 8.96 -39.14 0.12
C ARG A 239 9.89 -39.89 1.08
N THR A 240 11.17 -39.98 0.75
CA THR A 240 12.18 -39.89 1.81
C THR A 240 11.99 -38.46 2.33
N GLY A 241 11.56 -38.35 3.59
CA GLY A 241 11.18 -37.07 4.17
C GLY A 241 12.30 -36.06 4.01
N ILE A 242 12.16 -35.17 3.04
CA ILE A 242 12.66 -33.82 3.18
C ILE A 242 11.52 -33.11 3.91
N GLY A 243 11.46 -33.37 5.22
CA GLY A 243 11.16 -32.29 6.14
C GLY A 243 12.15 -31.18 5.82
N VAL A 244 11.82 -29.94 6.17
CA VAL A 244 12.83 -28.90 6.17
C VAL A 244 13.84 -29.27 7.27
N ASP A 245 14.74 -30.21 6.98
CA ASP A 245 16.02 -30.32 7.66
C ASP A 245 16.74 -29.07 7.25
N ARG A 246 16.61 -28.05 8.11
CA ARG A 246 17.67 -27.08 8.24
C ARG A 246 18.96 -27.89 8.37
N PRO A 247 20.02 -27.62 7.59
CA PRO A 247 21.31 -28.25 7.86
C PRO A 247 21.70 -27.88 9.29
N GLY A 248 21.46 -28.78 10.26
CA GLY A 248 21.59 -28.54 11.70
C GLY A 248 20.74 -29.43 12.62
N GLU A 249 19.51 -29.80 12.25
CA GLU A 249 18.62 -30.60 13.13
C GLU A 249 18.79 -32.12 12.85
N ILE A 250 19.83 -32.73 13.41
CA ILE A 250 19.91 -34.19 13.49
C ILE A 250 18.97 -34.65 14.60
N ASP A 251 18.03 -35.54 14.31
CA ASP A 251 17.11 -36.10 15.31
C ASP A 251 17.86 -36.95 16.35
N LEU A 252 18.19 -36.33 17.49
CA LEU A 252 18.93 -36.93 18.61
C LEU A 252 18.15 -38.07 19.30
N SER A 253 16.83 -38.14 19.09
CA SER A 253 15.96 -39.15 19.71
C SER A 253 16.10 -40.53 19.05
N SER A 254 16.67 -40.62 17.85
CA SER A 254 16.87 -41.87 17.11
C SER A 254 18.31 -42.36 17.04
N LEU A 255 19.27 -41.60 17.59
CA LEU A 255 20.70 -41.91 17.55
C LEU A 255 21.16 -42.80 18.71
N ASP A 256 22.16 -43.64 18.45
CA ASP A 256 22.87 -44.42 19.47
C ASP A 256 23.99 -43.60 20.16
N ALA A 257 24.50 -44.10 21.29
CA ALA A 257 25.50 -43.39 22.09
C ALA A 257 26.78 -43.05 21.29
N SER A 258 27.15 -43.87 20.31
CA SER A 258 28.31 -43.61 19.44
C SER A 258 28.03 -42.52 18.41
N ALA A 259 26.84 -42.49 17.80
CA ALA A 259 26.47 -41.47 16.84
C ALA A 259 26.33 -40.09 17.50
N ILE A 260 25.77 -40.02 18.71
CA ILE A 260 25.64 -38.78 19.49
C ILE A 260 27.02 -38.15 19.77
N ARG A 261 28.03 -38.96 20.11
CA ARG A 261 29.41 -38.47 20.32
C ARG A 261 30.07 -37.94 19.05
N SER A 262 29.66 -38.44 17.90
CA SER A 262 30.19 -38.01 16.59
C SER A 262 29.39 -36.89 15.94
N ALA A 263 28.28 -36.47 16.53
CA ALA A 263 27.41 -35.45 15.97
C ALA A 263 28.08 -34.05 16.00
N PRO A 264 27.86 -33.21 14.97
CA PRO A 264 28.36 -31.83 14.93
C PRO A 264 27.90 -31.01 16.15
N PRO A 265 28.72 -30.06 16.66
CA PRO A 265 28.38 -29.27 17.84
C PRO A 265 27.18 -28.32 17.62
N GLU A 266 27.01 -27.83 16.38
CA GLU A 266 25.91 -26.93 15.97
C GLU A 266 24.50 -27.49 16.27
N THR A 267 24.35 -28.83 16.34
CA THR A 267 23.09 -29.50 16.68
C THR A 267 22.71 -29.33 18.16
N PHE A 268 23.71 -29.17 19.04
CA PHE A 268 23.50 -29.03 20.48
C PHE A 268 23.42 -27.56 20.92
N ASP A 269 23.98 -26.62 20.15
CA ASP A 269 23.88 -25.17 20.38
C ASP A 269 22.43 -24.66 20.35
N SER A 270 21.57 -25.28 19.53
CA SER A 270 20.15 -24.92 19.42
C SER A 270 19.25 -25.63 20.44
N LEU A 271 19.78 -26.59 21.21
CA LEU A 271 19.00 -27.42 22.13
C LEU A 271 18.80 -26.67 23.46
N ALA A 272 17.57 -26.64 23.99
CA ALA A 272 17.35 -26.04 25.30
C ALA A 272 17.70 -27.04 26.42
N LYS A 273 18.21 -26.55 27.57
CA LYS A 273 18.61 -27.40 28.71
C LYS A 273 17.54 -28.40 29.16
N HIS A 274 16.27 -28.00 29.16
CA HIS A 274 15.16 -28.88 29.57
C HIS A 274 14.92 -30.02 28.57
N GLU A 275 15.15 -29.77 27.28
CA GLU A 275 15.00 -30.74 26.20
C GLU A 275 16.16 -31.76 26.19
N ALA A 276 17.38 -31.30 26.47
CA ALA A 276 18.54 -32.16 26.68
C ALA A 276 18.34 -33.13 27.87
N LEU A 277 17.78 -32.61 28.97
CA LEU A 277 17.44 -33.40 30.15
C LEU A 277 16.31 -34.41 29.86
N GLU A 278 15.27 -34.02 29.12
CA GLU A 278 14.17 -34.92 28.74
C GLU A 278 14.64 -36.07 27.84
N LEU A 279 15.55 -35.80 26.90
CA LEU A 279 16.18 -36.81 26.06
C LEU A 279 17.06 -37.77 26.87
N ALA A 280 17.82 -37.24 27.84
CA ALA A 280 18.65 -38.05 28.73
C ALA A 280 17.78 -38.92 29.67
N ASP A 281 16.69 -38.38 30.19
CA ASP A 281 15.74 -39.10 31.06
C ASP A 281 15.04 -40.23 30.29
N THR A 282 14.63 -39.96 29.05
CA THR A 282 14.06 -40.98 28.15
C THR A 282 15.06 -42.11 27.86
N ALA A 283 16.35 -41.78 27.69
CA ALA A 283 17.39 -42.78 27.49
C ALA A 283 17.62 -43.62 28.77
N LEU A 284 17.58 -43.02 29.95
CA LEU A 284 17.67 -43.71 31.25
C LEU A 284 16.48 -44.65 31.47
N ASP A 285 15.26 -44.22 31.15
CA ASP A 285 14.04 -45.03 31.24
C ASP A 285 14.09 -46.26 30.33
N SER A 286 14.80 -46.15 29.18
CA SER A 286 15.04 -47.26 28.27
C SER A 286 16.20 -48.19 28.68
N GLY A 287 16.91 -47.87 29.78
CA GLY A 287 18.05 -48.62 30.30
C GLY A 287 19.39 -48.34 29.59
N ASP A 288 19.45 -47.30 28.74
CA ASP A 288 20.63 -46.93 27.96
C ASP A 288 21.42 -45.78 28.63
N HIS A 289 22.20 -46.15 29.64
CA HIS A 289 23.00 -45.21 30.43
C HIS A 289 24.14 -44.56 29.63
N GLU A 290 24.69 -45.25 28.63
CA GLU A 290 25.78 -44.72 27.81
C GLU A 290 25.30 -43.59 26.89
N ARG A 291 24.06 -43.71 26.41
CA ARG A 291 23.41 -42.69 25.59
C ARG A 291 23.03 -41.45 26.40
N ALA A 292 22.47 -41.62 27.59
CA ALA A 292 22.16 -40.50 28.48
C ALA A 292 23.40 -39.66 28.81
N ALA A 293 24.53 -40.32 29.12
CA ALA A 293 25.81 -39.65 29.35
C ALA A 293 26.32 -38.92 28.11
N ALA A 294 26.24 -39.54 26.93
CA ALA A 294 26.69 -38.94 25.67
C ALA A 294 25.92 -37.67 25.30
N ILE A 295 24.62 -37.58 25.63
CA ILE A 295 23.79 -36.40 25.36
C ILE A 295 24.20 -35.23 26.25
N LEU A 296 24.36 -35.49 27.55
CA LEU A 296 24.73 -34.46 28.53
C LEU A 296 26.17 -33.96 28.32
N ASP A 297 27.13 -34.87 28.12
CA ASP A 297 28.53 -34.52 27.85
C ASP A 297 28.65 -33.64 26.60
N ARG A 298 27.86 -33.90 25.56
CA ARG A 298 27.91 -33.14 24.31
C ARG A 298 27.20 -31.80 24.40
N PHE A 299 26.10 -31.73 25.15
CA PHE A 299 25.39 -30.49 25.46
C PHE A 299 26.24 -29.54 26.31
N ASP A 300 26.91 -30.07 27.34
CA ASP A 300 27.80 -29.30 28.19
C ASP A 300 29.02 -28.81 27.39
N ALA A 301 29.63 -29.66 26.56
CA ALA A 301 30.76 -29.27 25.69
C ALA A 301 30.41 -28.24 24.60
N ALA A 302 29.13 -28.15 24.21
CA ALA A 302 28.64 -27.15 23.27
C ALA A 302 28.45 -25.78 23.96
N ASN A 303 27.88 -25.79 25.17
CA ASN A 303 27.64 -24.57 25.95
C ASN A 303 28.87 -24.04 26.71
N GLU A 304 29.89 -24.88 26.97
CA GLU A 304 31.17 -24.42 27.54
C GLU A 304 31.88 -23.38 26.66
N ASN A 305 31.60 -23.34 25.34
CA ASN A 305 32.16 -22.32 24.44
C ASN A 305 31.27 -21.06 24.32
N GLY A 306 30.07 -21.07 24.90
CA GLY A 306 29.11 -19.96 24.85
C GLY A 306 29.18 -19.00 26.04
N ASP A 307 29.81 -19.42 27.14
CA ASP A 307 29.86 -18.66 28.40
C ASP A 307 31.02 -17.62 28.45
N ASP A 308 31.88 -17.54 27.43
CA ASP A 308 33.01 -16.59 27.37
C ASP A 308 32.69 -15.22 26.71
N GLU A 309 31.46 -14.99 26.19
CA GLU A 309 31.11 -13.71 25.52
C GLU A 309 30.01 -12.88 26.17
N ALA A 310 29.48 -13.26 27.35
CA ALA A 310 28.41 -12.47 27.97
C ALA A 310 28.41 -12.46 29.50
N GLU A 311 29.52 -12.12 30.15
CA GLU A 311 29.51 -11.35 31.41
C GLU A 311 30.94 -10.91 31.77
N GLU A 312 31.05 -9.76 32.45
CA GLU A 312 32.28 -9.13 32.96
C GLU A 312 33.21 -8.39 31.99
N ARG A 313 32.82 -7.15 31.64
CA ARG A 313 33.77 -6.03 31.62
C ARG A 313 33.18 -4.77 32.24
N THR A 314 33.34 -4.65 33.55
CA THR A 314 33.37 -3.34 34.24
C THR A 314 34.83 -3.09 34.68
N PRO A 315 35.38 -1.88 34.53
CA PRO A 315 36.83 -1.69 34.48
C PRO A 315 37.40 -1.41 35.88
N GLU A 316 38.47 -2.12 36.24
CA GLU A 316 39.36 -1.67 37.31
C GLU A 316 40.44 -0.76 36.74
N SER A 317 40.52 0.41 37.35
CA SER A 317 41.46 1.48 37.11
C SER A 317 42.82 1.18 37.73
N GLU A 318 43.87 1.10 36.90
CA GLU A 318 45.26 1.30 37.33
C GLU A 318 45.74 2.70 36.96
N VAL A 319 46.32 3.37 37.94
CA VAL A 319 47.01 4.66 37.83
C VAL A 319 48.45 4.38 37.39
N ASP A 320 48.89 4.98 36.29
CA ASP A 320 50.30 5.26 36.06
C ASP A 320 50.48 6.68 35.48
N ASP A 321 51.43 7.39 36.06
CA ASP A 321 51.77 8.79 35.84
C ASP A 321 52.59 8.97 34.57
N GLY A 322 52.25 9.94 33.72
CA GLY A 322 53.13 10.27 32.60
C GLY A 322 52.68 11.35 31.62
N ASN A 323 53.08 12.59 31.93
CA ASN A 323 53.42 13.67 31.00
C ASN A 323 52.29 14.60 30.50
N GLY A 324 52.27 15.81 31.07
CA GLY A 324 51.38 16.90 30.67
C GLY A 324 51.87 17.67 29.44
N LEU A 325 51.03 17.71 28.40
CA LEU A 325 50.91 18.84 27.47
C LEU A 325 49.65 18.76 26.56
N THR A 326 48.59 18.04 26.96
CA THR A 326 47.38 17.82 26.13
C THR A 326 46.08 18.37 26.72
N THR A 327 46.11 18.82 27.98
CA THR A 327 44.93 19.12 28.81
C THR A 327 44.15 20.40 28.46
N ALA A 328 44.64 21.25 27.55
CA ALA A 328 43.94 22.49 27.19
C ALA A 328 42.93 22.33 26.03
N VAL A 329 43.15 21.35 25.14
CA VAL A 329 42.32 21.15 23.93
C VAL A 329 41.19 20.15 24.20
N GLU A 330 41.42 19.15 25.05
CA GLU A 330 40.40 18.19 25.47
C GLU A 330 39.29 18.84 26.32
N GLY A 331 39.61 19.83 27.16
CA GLY A 331 38.62 20.50 28.02
C GLY A 331 37.58 21.37 27.29
N THR A 332 37.76 21.63 25.99
CA THR A 332 36.80 22.34 25.14
C THR A 332 36.01 21.36 24.27
N ALA A 333 36.67 20.32 23.76
CA ALA A 333 36.02 19.23 23.04
C ALA A 333 35.08 18.42 23.96
N ALA A 334 35.50 18.12 25.19
CA ALA A 334 34.69 17.43 26.20
C ALA A 334 33.46 18.25 26.62
N ARG A 335 33.57 19.60 26.66
CA ARG A 335 32.44 20.49 26.96
C ARG A 335 31.45 20.67 25.81
N MET A 336 31.89 20.49 24.56
CA MET A 336 30.99 20.44 23.40
C MET A 336 30.36 19.06 23.24
N ALA A 337 31.10 17.99 23.56
CA ALA A 337 30.57 16.64 23.62
C ALA A 337 29.53 16.48 24.74
N SER A 338 29.73 17.14 25.90
CA SER A 338 28.76 17.11 27.00
C SER A 338 27.39 17.70 26.65
N VAL A 339 27.32 18.65 25.71
CA VAL A 339 26.03 19.19 25.22
C VAL A 339 25.27 18.16 24.36
N PHE A 340 25.96 17.16 23.81
CA PHE A 340 25.37 16.02 23.10
C PHE A 340 25.27 14.75 23.97
N THR A 341 25.80 14.77 25.20
CA THR A 341 25.74 13.63 26.14
C THR A 341 25.04 13.95 27.47
N GLU A 342 24.60 15.19 27.72
CA GLU A 342 23.66 15.53 28.81
C GLU A 342 22.21 15.57 28.28
N GLU A 343 21.74 14.41 27.87
CA GLU A 343 20.39 13.88 28.04
C GLU A 343 20.47 12.46 27.47
N GLU A 344 20.89 11.50 28.30
CA GLU A 344 20.67 10.08 28.03
C GLU A 344 19.15 9.86 27.83
N LYS A 345 18.69 9.96 26.58
CA LYS A 345 17.50 9.26 26.14
C LYS A 345 17.90 7.83 25.91
N THR A 346 17.71 7.00 26.92
CA THR A 346 17.97 5.56 26.86
C THR A 346 17.15 4.91 25.74
N GLU A 347 17.58 3.74 25.28
CA GLU A 347 16.87 2.95 24.26
C GLU A 347 15.42 2.61 24.69
N ASP A 348 15.15 2.62 26.00
CA ASP A 348 13.84 2.54 26.63
C ASP A 348 12.92 3.75 26.35
N ASP A 349 13.47 4.96 26.14
CA ASP A 349 12.69 6.18 25.84
C ASP A 349 12.18 6.21 24.39
N ILE A 350 12.91 5.59 23.44
CA ILE A 350 12.46 5.45 22.04
C ILE A 350 11.44 4.30 21.94
N GLY A 351 11.60 3.25 22.76
CA GLY A 351 10.65 2.14 22.88
C GLY A 351 9.33 2.50 23.59
N GLY A 352 9.34 3.46 24.52
CA GLY A 352 8.17 3.89 25.29
C GLY A 352 6.98 4.27 24.41
N TYR A 353 7.22 5.05 23.35
CA TYR A 353 6.17 5.44 22.40
C TYR A 353 5.53 4.24 21.69
N TYR A 354 6.29 3.18 21.41
CA TYR A 354 5.74 1.96 20.81
C TYR A 354 4.82 1.23 21.77
N TYR A 355 5.20 1.12 23.06
CA TYR A 355 4.34 0.52 24.09
C TYR A 355 3.08 1.36 24.33
N ASP A 356 3.19 2.69 24.35
CA ASP A 356 2.07 3.60 24.47
C ASP A 356 1.11 3.47 23.26
N LEU A 357 1.64 3.45 22.03
CA LEU A 357 0.83 3.23 20.83
C LEU A 357 0.14 1.86 20.88
N ARG A 358 0.86 0.81 21.26
CA ARG A 358 0.31 -0.55 21.37
C ARG A 358 -0.78 -0.63 22.42
N PHE A 359 -0.64 0.07 23.54
CA PHE A 359 -1.66 0.16 24.59
C PHE A 359 -2.93 0.86 24.08
N VAL A 360 -2.79 2.01 23.41
CA VAL A 360 -3.91 2.74 22.78
C VAL A 360 -4.57 1.90 21.68
N LEU A 361 -3.79 1.22 20.83
CA LEU A 361 -4.32 0.32 19.81
C LEU A 361 -5.02 -0.91 20.44
N GLY A 362 -4.54 -1.37 21.59
CA GLY A 362 -5.15 -2.44 22.38
C GLY A 362 -6.56 -2.09 22.85
N SER A 363 -6.79 -0.85 23.31
CA SER A 363 -8.12 -0.39 23.72
C SER A 363 -9.08 -0.32 22.53
N LEU A 364 -8.61 0.17 21.38
CA LEU A 364 -9.37 0.23 20.13
C LEU A 364 -9.71 -1.16 19.57
N ARG A 365 -8.81 -2.14 19.71
CA ARG A 365 -9.03 -3.52 19.24
C ARG A 365 -10.31 -4.12 19.83
N SER A 366 -10.58 -3.88 21.11
CA SER A 366 -11.79 -4.37 21.80
C SER A 366 -13.10 -3.75 21.25
N LYS A 367 -13.01 -2.56 20.65
CA LYS A 367 -14.14 -1.80 20.08
C LYS A 367 -14.13 -1.77 18.55
N SER A 368 -13.20 -2.48 17.92
CA SER A 368 -12.99 -2.50 16.47
C SER A 368 -14.25 -2.86 15.70
N PHE A 369 -15.06 -3.82 16.18
CA PHE A 369 -16.34 -4.17 15.56
C PHE A 369 -17.35 -3.01 15.50
N ARG A 370 -17.41 -2.17 16.53
CA ARG A 370 -18.32 -1.01 16.54
C ARG A 370 -17.82 0.09 15.61
N LEU A 371 -16.51 0.35 15.66
CA LEU A 371 -15.86 1.33 14.78
C LEU A 371 -15.98 0.92 13.31
N ALA A 372 -15.70 -0.34 12.99
CA ALA A 372 -15.86 -0.91 11.67
C ALA A 372 -17.33 -0.93 11.24
N GLY A 373 -18.26 -1.23 12.15
CA GLY A 373 -19.69 -1.18 11.88
C GLY A 373 -20.13 0.21 11.42
N VAL A 374 -19.79 1.26 12.19
CA VAL A 374 -20.11 2.66 11.82
C VAL A 374 -19.41 3.06 10.52
N PHE A 375 -18.12 2.72 10.37
CA PHE A 375 -17.36 2.98 9.13
C PHE A 375 -18.07 2.40 7.92
N MET A 376 -18.36 1.10 7.95
CA MET A 376 -18.97 0.38 6.84
C MET A 376 -20.40 0.84 6.58
N SER A 377 -21.18 1.18 7.62
CA SER A 377 -22.52 1.74 7.45
C SER A 377 -22.49 3.09 6.74
N VAL A 378 -21.59 4.01 7.14
CA VAL A 378 -21.47 5.31 6.48
C VAL A 378 -20.97 5.14 5.05
N VAL A 379 -19.93 4.33 4.82
CA VAL A 379 -19.42 4.03 3.47
C VAL A 379 -20.54 3.46 2.59
N ALA A 380 -21.29 2.47 3.09
CA ALA A 380 -22.37 1.84 2.33
C ALA A 380 -23.49 2.84 2.01
N LEU A 381 -23.95 3.62 3.00
CA LEU A 381 -25.01 4.60 2.79
C LEU A 381 -24.60 5.70 1.80
N THR A 382 -23.41 6.27 1.97
CA THR A 382 -22.87 7.30 1.06
C THR A 382 -22.67 6.72 -0.33
N PHE A 383 -22.10 5.52 -0.45
CA PHE A 383 -21.88 4.88 -1.74
C PHE A 383 -23.20 4.58 -2.44
N THR A 384 -24.17 3.96 -1.75
CA THR A 384 -25.49 3.66 -2.34
C THR A 384 -26.20 4.92 -2.80
N PHE A 385 -26.10 6.02 -2.05
CA PHE A 385 -26.64 7.31 -2.48
C PHE A 385 -25.96 7.85 -3.75
N LEU A 386 -24.63 7.84 -3.80
CA LEU A 386 -23.88 8.35 -4.94
C LEU A 386 -24.08 7.48 -6.20
N TYR A 387 -23.92 6.16 -6.06
CA TYR A 387 -24.13 5.14 -7.09
C TYR A 387 -25.58 5.10 -7.61
N GLY A 388 -26.55 5.36 -6.74
CA GLY A 388 -27.98 5.43 -7.08
C GLY A 388 -28.37 6.62 -7.97
N GLY A 389 -27.40 7.47 -8.37
CA GLY A 389 -27.62 8.67 -9.17
C GLY A 389 -27.51 9.98 -8.39
N GLY A 390 -27.04 9.94 -7.13
CA GLY A 390 -26.80 11.14 -6.31
C GLY A 390 -25.82 12.12 -6.98
N ILE A 391 -24.77 11.61 -7.64
CA ILE A 391 -23.84 12.46 -8.41
C ILE A 391 -24.57 13.16 -9.56
N GLY A 392 -25.44 12.45 -10.28
CA GLY A 392 -26.23 13.03 -11.35
C GLY A 392 -27.17 14.12 -10.85
N ALA A 393 -27.76 13.95 -9.66
CA ALA A 393 -28.58 14.97 -9.02
C ALA A 393 -27.76 16.22 -8.64
N ILE A 394 -26.61 16.03 -8.00
CA ILE A 394 -25.67 17.12 -7.63
C ILE A 394 -25.19 17.85 -8.89
N LYS A 395 -24.79 17.12 -9.93
CA LYS A 395 -24.36 17.70 -11.20
C LYS A 395 -25.44 18.57 -11.82
N ARG A 396 -26.68 18.06 -11.94
CA ARG A 396 -27.79 18.83 -12.53
C ARG A 396 -28.07 20.11 -11.74
N ASP A 397 -28.13 20.03 -10.42
CA ASP A 397 -28.38 21.19 -9.55
C ASP A 397 -27.19 22.15 -9.49
N PHE A 398 -25.97 21.68 -9.70
CA PHE A 398 -24.80 22.55 -9.81
C PHE A 398 -24.79 23.30 -11.15
N LEU A 399 -25.13 22.62 -12.25
CA LEU A 399 -25.16 23.22 -13.59
C LEU A 399 -26.19 24.35 -13.70
N THR A 400 -27.29 24.32 -12.96
CA THR A 400 -28.27 25.42 -12.93
C THR A 400 -27.78 26.67 -12.17
N LYS A 401 -26.73 26.55 -11.36
CA LYS A 401 -26.16 27.66 -10.58
C LYS A 401 -25.00 28.35 -11.28
N LEU A 402 -24.61 27.88 -12.46
CA LEU A 402 -23.57 28.51 -13.25
C LEU A 402 -24.11 29.81 -13.90
N PRO A 403 -23.32 30.89 -13.92
CA PRO A 403 -23.77 32.19 -14.42
C PRO A 403 -24.00 32.22 -15.95
N GLU A 404 -24.82 33.19 -16.37
CA GLU A 404 -25.19 33.44 -17.76
C GLU A 404 -23.93 33.70 -18.61
N GLY A 405 -23.62 32.76 -19.51
CA GLY A 405 -22.43 32.77 -20.36
C GLY A 405 -21.78 31.39 -20.44
N VAL A 406 -21.88 30.55 -19.41
CA VAL A 406 -21.49 29.13 -19.47
C VAL A 406 -22.62 28.34 -20.08
N ASN A 407 -22.46 27.94 -21.34
CA ASN A 407 -23.41 27.04 -21.96
C ASN A 407 -23.34 25.68 -21.22
N PRO A 408 -24.39 25.24 -20.51
CA PRO A 408 -24.37 24.00 -19.74
C PRO A 408 -24.12 22.77 -20.61
N GLU A 409 -24.48 22.86 -21.89
CA GLU A 409 -24.23 21.81 -22.88
C GLU A 409 -22.78 21.81 -23.41
N ALA A 410 -22.06 22.94 -23.30
CA ALA A 410 -20.64 23.03 -23.65
C ALA A 410 -19.72 22.51 -22.53
N LEU A 411 -20.22 22.39 -21.30
CA LEU A 411 -19.55 21.69 -20.20
C LEU A 411 -19.62 20.17 -20.41
N ASN A 412 -18.88 19.70 -21.42
CA ASN A 412 -18.77 18.28 -21.70
C ASN A 412 -17.87 17.65 -20.65
N ILE A 413 -18.47 17.22 -19.53
CA ILE A 413 -17.78 16.47 -18.49
C ILE A 413 -17.55 15.05 -19.03
N VAL A 414 -16.29 14.77 -19.39
CA VAL A 414 -15.86 13.52 -20.02
C VAL A 414 -15.17 12.60 -19.02
N LEU A 415 -15.46 11.30 -19.13
CA LEU A 415 -14.85 10.24 -18.32
C LEU A 415 -13.66 9.64 -19.06
N LEU A 416 -12.46 10.18 -18.84
CA LEU A 416 -11.28 9.76 -19.61
C LEU A 416 -10.84 8.34 -19.23
N HIS A 417 -10.99 7.94 -17.96
CA HIS A 417 -10.66 6.60 -17.49
C HIS A 417 -11.93 5.77 -17.20
N PRO A 418 -11.98 4.48 -17.57
CA PRO A 418 -13.17 3.63 -17.39
C PRO A 418 -13.71 3.56 -15.96
N VAL A 419 -12.83 3.40 -14.96
CA VAL A 419 -13.25 3.31 -13.56
C VAL A 419 -13.40 4.68 -12.87
N GLU A 420 -13.23 5.81 -13.57
CA GLU A 420 -13.10 7.14 -12.96
C GLU A 420 -14.31 7.54 -12.10
N ALA A 421 -15.53 7.32 -12.60
CA ALA A 421 -16.76 7.65 -11.88
C ALA A 421 -16.90 6.82 -10.59
N LEU A 422 -16.76 5.51 -10.71
CA LEU A 422 -16.90 4.58 -9.59
C LEU A 422 -15.79 4.77 -8.54
N ALA A 423 -14.56 5.00 -9.00
CA ALA A 423 -13.42 5.34 -8.15
C ALA A 423 -13.68 6.60 -7.33
N PHE A 424 -14.27 7.63 -7.95
CA PHE A 424 -14.64 8.86 -7.27
C PHE A 424 -15.71 8.59 -6.18
N GLU A 425 -16.78 7.88 -6.52
CA GLU A 425 -17.85 7.50 -5.58
C GLU A 425 -17.30 6.74 -4.36
N MET A 426 -16.41 5.77 -4.60
CA MET A 426 -15.76 5.00 -3.54
C MET A 426 -14.85 5.87 -2.67
N LYS A 427 -14.02 6.74 -3.27
CA LYS A 427 -13.11 7.63 -2.53
C LYS A 427 -13.89 8.57 -1.60
N VAL A 428 -14.94 9.20 -2.11
CA VAL A 428 -15.80 10.09 -1.30
C VAL A 428 -16.45 9.32 -0.14
N SER A 429 -16.95 8.12 -0.41
CA SER A 429 -17.59 7.28 0.61
C SER A 429 -16.60 6.82 1.70
N LEU A 430 -15.38 6.44 1.31
CA LEU A 430 -14.30 6.07 2.25
C LEU A 430 -13.87 7.26 3.12
N ILE A 431 -13.76 8.46 2.54
CA ILE A 431 -13.45 9.68 3.29
C ILE A 431 -14.58 10.00 4.26
N ALA A 432 -15.85 9.93 3.83
CA ALA A 432 -17.00 10.14 4.70
C ALA A 432 -17.01 9.15 5.88
N GLY A 433 -16.74 7.86 5.62
CA GLY A 433 -16.61 6.85 6.66
C GLY A 433 -15.48 7.15 7.65
N ALA A 434 -14.30 7.54 7.14
CA ALA A 434 -13.14 7.87 7.98
C ALA A 434 -13.41 9.09 8.88
N VAL A 435 -13.99 10.15 8.30
CA VAL A 435 -14.38 11.36 9.02
C VAL A 435 -15.44 11.07 10.08
N ALA A 436 -16.45 10.25 9.76
CA ALA A 436 -17.51 9.89 10.70
C ALA A 436 -17.00 9.06 11.88
N VAL A 437 -15.96 8.25 11.67
CA VAL A 437 -15.40 7.36 12.70
C VAL A 437 -14.34 8.04 13.56
N MET A 438 -13.68 9.10 13.06
CA MET A 438 -12.63 9.81 13.78
C MET A 438 -13.04 10.26 15.20
N PRO A 439 -14.21 10.88 15.43
CA PRO A 439 -14.63 11.25 16.79
C PRO A 439 -14.80 10.05 17.72
N LEU A 440 -15.28 8.91 17.20
CA LEU A 440 -15.45 7.69 17.98
C LEU A 440 -14.10 7.05 18.32
N VAL A 441 -13.14 7.10 17.39
CA VAL A 441 -11.76 6.63 17.63
C VAL A 441 -11.15 7.43 18.77
N LEU A 442 -11.25 8.77 18.73
CA LEU A 442 -10.75 9.61 19.81
C LEU A 442 -11.48 9.34 21.13
N TYR A 443 -12.82 9.22 21.10
CA TYR A 443 -13.61 8.89 22.30
C TYR A 443 -13.19 7.58 22.97
N TYR A 444 -12.96 6.50 22.20
CA TYR A 444 -12.55 5.21 22.75
C TYR A 444 -11.06 5.14 23.09
N ALA A 445 -10.22 5.88 22.37
CA ALA A 445 -8.79 5.96 22.65
C ALA A 445 -8.50 6.82 23.90
N TRP A 446 -9.31 7.85 24.16
CA TRP A 446 -9.03 8.86 25.17
C TRP A 446 -8.71 8.32 26.57
N PRO A 447 -9.46 7.35 27.14
CA PRO A 447 -9.14 6.83 28.47
C PRO A 447 -7.74 6.20 28.56
N ALA A 448 -7.26 5.59 27.46
CA ALA A 448 -5.92 5.04 27.41
C ALA A 448 -4.84 6.15 27.30
N VAL A 449 -5.17 7.23 26.60
CA VAL A 449 -4.32 8.41 26.44
C VAL A 449 -4.22 9.21 27.75
N GLU A 450 -5.34 9.40 28.44
CA GLU A 450 -5.46 10.11 29.72
C GLU A 450 -4.51 9.53 30.77
N THR A 451 -4.50 8.19 30.92
CA THR A 451 -3.62 7.48 31.85
C THR A 451 -2.12 7.63 31.56
N ARG A 452 -1.75 7.99 30.33
CA ARG A 452 -0.36 8.08 29.88
C ARG A 452 0.15 9.52 29.80
N LEU A 453 -0.73 10.47 29.48
CA LEU A 453 -0.38 11.87 29.27
C LEU A 453 -0.68 12.78 30.47
N ASP A 454 -1.10 12.23 31.61
CA ASP A 454 -1.50 12.98 32.82
C ASP A 454 -2.46 14.15 32.49
N ALA A 455 -3.35 13.89 31.53
CA ALA A 455 -4.35 14.84 31.09
C ALA A 455 -5.62 14.65 31.93
N HIS A 456 -6.38 15.72 32.17
CA HIS A 456 -7.64 15.67 32.95
C HIS A 456 -8.85 16.06 32.09
N ALA A 457 -8.82 15.74 30.79
CA ALA A 457 -9.86 16.19 29.87
C ALA A 457 -11.07 15.23 29.83
N ASP A 458 -12.27 15.81 29.73
CA ASP A 458 -13.51 15.05 29.62
C ASP A 458 -13.60 14.32 28.27
N ARG A 459 -13.65 12.97 28.29
CA ARG A 459 -13.80 12.18 27.06
C ARG A 459 -15.06 12.52 26.24
N ASN A 460 -16.11 13.04 26.89
CA ASN A 460 -17.38 13.37 26.23
C ASN A 460 -17.22 14.53 25.23
N VAL A 461 -16.16 15.33 25.37
CA VAL A 461 -15.80 16.40 24.43
C VAL A 461 -15.65 15.85 23.01
N PHE A 462 -15.13 14.63 22.84
CA PHE A 462 -15.00 14.02 21.51
C PHE A 462 -16.33 13.65 20.86
N LEU A 463 -17.37 13.33 21.65
CA LEU A 463 -18.72 13.08 21.12
C LEU A 463 -19.41 14.39 20.74
N VAL A 464 -19.28 15.42 21.57
CA VAL A 464 -19.76 16.77 21.25
C VAL A 464 -19.04 17.31 20.02
N TRP A 465 -17.73 17.10 19.93
CA TRP A 465 -16.92 17.41 18.76
C TRP A 465 -17.36 16.62 17.53
N GLY A 466 -17.71 15.35 17.65
CA GLY A 466 -18.28 14.59 16.54
C GLY A 466 -19.63 15.14 16.06
N GLY A 467 -20.48 15.58 16.98
CA GLY A 467 -21.73 16.28 16.66
C GLY A 467 -21.49 17.64 15.99
N ALA A 468 -20.55 18.42 16.51
CA ALA A 468 -20.13 19.69 15.95
C ALA A 468 -19.58 19.49 14.53
N LEU A 469 -18.65 18.54 14.36
CA LEU A 469 -18.09 18.13 13.08
C LEU A 469 -19.17 17.81 12.06
N ALA A 470 -20.19 17.04 12.43
CA ALA A 470 -21.29 16.78 11.52
C ALA A 470 -22.01 18.08 11.14
N VAL A 471 -22.37 18.92 12.12
CA VAL A 471 -23.09 20.18 11.90
C VAL A 471 -22.30 21.16 11.03
N GLY A 472 -21.02 21.43 11.32
CA GLY A 472 -20.24 22.35 10.51
C GLY A 472 -19.75 21.75 9.20
N LEU A 473 -19.57 20.43 9.10
CA LEU A 473 -19.36 19.77 7.81
C LEU A 473 -20.58 19.92 6.91
N PHE A 474 -21.79 19.61 7.38
CA PHE A 474 -23.01 19.76 6.57
C PHE A 474 -23.35 21.23 6.30
N GLY A 475 -23.26 22.09 7.33
CA GLY A 475 -23.54 23.51 7.22
C GLY A 475 -22.53 24.25 6.34
N GLY A 476 -21.24 23.99 6.55
CA GLY A 476 -20.18 24.57 5.72
C GLY A 476 -20.14 23.97 4.32
N SER A 477 -20.47 22.70 4.12
CA SER A 477 -20.68 22.13 2.78
C SER A 477 -21.87 22.77 2.07
N PHE A 478 -22.95 23.09 2.79
CA PHE A 478 -24.10 23.80 2.22
C PHE A 478 -23.70 25.21 1.76
N VAL A 479 -22.97 25.95 2.58
CA VAL A 479 -22.43 27.28 2.22
C VAL A 479 -21.45 27.17 1.05
N GLY A 480 -20.52 26.22 1.13
CA GLY A 480 -19.54 25.94 0.08
C GLY A 480 -20.21 25.60 -1.25
N TYR A 481 -21.25 24.78 -1.24
CA TYR A 481 -21.98 24.37 -2.43
C TYR A 481 -22.86 25.46 -3.02
N ARG A 482 -23.50 26.27 -2.17
CA ARG A 482 -24.46 27.29 -2.61
C ARG A 482 -23.78 28.58 -3.09
N TYR A 483 -22.66 28.94 -2.48
CA TYR A 483 -22.00 30.23 -2.69
C TYR A 483 -20.56 30.10 -3.17
N VAL A 484 -19.70 29.35 -2.46
CA VAL A 484 -18.26 29.34 -2.77
C VAL A 484 -17.95 28.65 -4.10
N ALA A 485 -18.49 27.44 -4.31
CA ALA A 485 -18.20 26.65 -5.50
C ALA A 485 -18.70 27.31 -6.80
N PRO A 486 -19.94 27.84 -6.89
CA PRO A 486 -20.38 28.57 -8.07
C PRO A 486 -19.55 29.83 -8.34
N GLU A 487 -19.16 30.59 -7.31
CA GLU A 487 -18.39 31.82 -7.45
C GLU A 487 -16.97 31.56 -7.97
N VAL A 488 -16.28 30.59 -7.38
CA VAL A 488 -14.93 30.19 -7.82
C VAL A 488 -14.98 29.63 -9.25
N MET A 489 -15.98 28.81 -9.57
CA MET A 489 -16.14 28.31 -10.94
C MET A 489 -16.46 29.43 -11.93
N SER A 490 -17.27 30.42 -11.53
CA SER A 490 -17.55 31.60 -12.33
C SER A 490 -16.26 32.37 -12.64
N TYR A 491 -15.43 32.60 -11.63
CA TYR A 491 -14.12 33.24 -11.78
C TYR A 491 -13.20 32.47 -12.73
N LEU A 492 -13.05 31.15 -12.54
CA LEU A 492 -12.19 30.31 -13.39
C LEU A 492 -12.65 30.29 -14.85
N VAL A 493 -13.96 30.25 -15.08
CA VAL A 493 -14.53 30.33 -16.42
C VAL A 493 -14.28 31.71 -17.03
N ALA A 494 -14.51 32.79 -16.27
CA ALA A 494 -14.30 34.15 -16.74
C ALA A 494 -12.85 34.38 -17.16
N ASP A 495 -11.90 33.89 -16.36
CA ASP A 495 -10.47 33.92 -16.66
C ASP A 495 -10.13 33.13 -17.94
N ALA A 496 -10.64 31.90 -18.07
CA ALA A 496 -10.43 31.08 -19.26
C ALA A 496 -11.02 31.72 -20.53
N ARG A 497 -12.17 32.38 -20.43
CA ARG A 497 -12.75 33.13 -21.56
C ARG A 497 -11.93 34.37 -21.91
N ALA A 498 -11.41 35.09 -20.92
CA ALA A 498 -10.55 36.24 -21.15
C ALA A 498 -9.26 35.84 -21.90
N ALA A 499 -8.83 34.59 -21.76
CA ALA A 499 -7.69 34.01 -22.48
C ALA A 499 -8.07 33.30 -23.80
N ASP A 500 -9.32 33.46 -24.30
CA ASP A 500 -9.83 32.79 -25.51
C ASP A 500 -9.69 31.24 -25.49
N MET A 501 -9.76 30.63 -24.30
CA MET A 501 -9.64 29.19 -24.13
C MET A 501 -10.99 28.46 -24.22
N ILE A 502 -11.00 27.29 -24.88
CA ILE A 502 -12.14 26.38 -24.85
C ILE A 502 -12.12 25.60 -23.53
N ILE A 503 -13.21 25.67 -22.78
CA ILE A 503 -13.30 25.08 -21.44
C ILE A 503 -13.82 23.65 -21.54
N ALA A 504 -12.97 22.68 -21.22
CA ALA A 504 -13.34 21.26 -21.10
C ALA A 504 -12.87 20.72 -19.75
N TYR A 505 -13.75 20.04 -19.03
CA TYR A 505 -13.44 19.53 -17.70
C TYR A 505 -13.35 18.00 -17.69
N ARG A 506 -12.23 17.48 -17.15
CA ARG A 506 -12.11 16.08 -16.75
C ARG A 506 -13.00 15.82 -15.53
N THR A 507 -13.79 14.74 -15.57
CA THR A 507 -14.74 14.39 -14.48
C THR A 507 -14.06 14.35 -13.12
N GLY A 508 -12.98 13.57 -12.97
CA GLY A 508 -12.30 13.42 -11.68
C GLY A 508 -11.81 14.75 -11.11
N ALA A 509 -11.23 15.61 -11.95
CA ALA A 509 -10.73 16.92 -11.52
C ALA A 509 -11.87 17.88 -11.16
N PHE A 510 -12.95 17.91 -11.97
CA PHE A 510 -14.11 18.77 -11.72
C PHE A 510 -14.83 18.42 -10.42
N PHE A 511 -15.17 17.15 -10.22
CA PHE A 511 -15.86 16.75 -9.00
C PHE A 511 -14.97 16.84 -7.78
N TRP A 512 -13.66 16.61 -7.91
CA TRP A 512 -12.74 16.82 -6.81
C TRP A 512 -12.61 18.30 -6.46
N LEU A 513 -12.61 19.20 -7.45
CA LEU A 513 -12.66 20.64 -7.23
C LEU A 513 -13.97 21.05 -6.53
N VAL A 514 -15.12 20.61 -7.03
CA VAL A 514 -16.42 20.89 -6.40
C VAL A 514 -16.44 20.32 -4.98
N PHE A 515 -16.04 19.06 -4.78
CA PHE A 515 -15.95 18.44 -3.46
C PHE A 515 -15.02 19.20 -2.52
N ALA A 516 -13.85 19.65 -2.98
CA ALA A 516 -12.92 20.43 -2.17
C ALA A 516 -13.50 21.81 -1.81
N LEU A 517 -14.20 22.47 -2.74
CA LEU A 517 -14.84 23.77 -2.49
C LEU A 517 -16.11 23.67 -1.63
N THR A 518 -16.71 22.49 -1.51
CA THR A 518 -17.85 22.25 -0.62
C THR A 518 -17.40 21.71 0.74
N VAL A 519 -16.93 20.47 0.76
CA VAL A 519 -16.51 19.76 1.96
C VAL A 519 -15.31 20.42 2.62
N GLY A 520 -14.37 20.94 1.82
CA GLY A 520 -13.21 21.65 2.36
C GLY A 520 -13.60 22.93 3.11
N VAL A 521 -14.63 23.67 2.66
CA VAL A 521 -15.13 24.84 3.40
C VAL A 521 -15.74 24.42 4.74
N GLY A 522 -16.48 23.31 4.78
CA GLY A 522 -16.96 22.71 6.03
C GLY A 522 -15.83 22.33 6.98
N LEU A 523 -14.82 21.61 6.48
CA LEU A 523 -13.64 21.23 7.28
C LEU A 523 -12.83 22.45 7.78
N LEU A 524 -12.76 23.53 6.99
CA LEU A 524 -12.10 24.77 7.42
C LEU A 524 -12.89 25.48 8.52
N ALA A 525 -14.22 25.52 8.42
CA ALA A 525 -15.09 26.08 9.46
C ALA A 525 -15.03 25.28 10.78
N GLU A 526 -14.70 23.99 10.71
CA GLU A 526 -14.52 23.13 11.88
C GLU A 526 -13.24 23.41 12.66
N ILE A 527 -12.22 24.03 12.06
CA ILE A 527 -10.94 24.28 12.77
C ILE A 527 -11.17 25.19 14.00
N PRO A 528 -11.80 26.38 13.90
CA PRO A 528 -12.12 27.20 15.06
C PRO A 528 -13.01 26.50 16.08
N VAL A 529 -14.01 25.74 15.62
CA VAL A 529 -14.95 25.02 16.50
C VAL A 529 -14.22 23.94 17.31
N THR A 530 -13.33 23.20 16.66
CA THR A 530 -12.45 22.21 17.29
C THR A 530 -11.58 22.86 18.35
N MET A 531 -10.98 24.01 18.04
CA MET A 531 -10.13 24.74 18.99
C MET A 531 -10.91 25.22 20.22
N LEU A 532 -12.14 25.72 20.03
CA LEU A 532 -13.01 26.13 21.13
C LEU A 532 -13.40 24.95 22.02
N LEU A 533 -13.89 23.86 21.42
CA LEU A 533 -14.29 22.67 22.17
C LEU A 533 -13.13 22.04 22.93
N PHE A 534 -11.94 21.97 22.33
CA PHE A 534 -10.75 21.42 22.98
C PHE A 534 -10.23 22.35 24.08
N HIS A 535 -10.47 23.66 23.97
CA HIS A 535 -10.15 24.60 25.05
C HIS A 535 -11.10 24.43 26.24
N TYR A 536 -12.42 24.40 26.01
CA TYR A 536 -13.41 24.23 27.08
C TYR A 536 -13.41 22.83 27.69
N GLY A 537 -12.99 21.83 26.92
CA GLY A 537 -12.87 20.46 27.37
C GLY A 537 -11.57 20.14 28.12
N ASP A 538 -10.73 21.14 28.39
CA ASP A 538 -9.39 20.98 28.99
C ASP A 538 -8.46 19.99 28.25
N VAL A 539 -8.71 19.76 26.96
CA VAL A 539 -7.86 18.91 26.09
C VAL A 539 -6.60 19.67 25.72
N VAL A 540 -6.74 20.93 25.25
CA VAL A 540 -5.61 21.78 24.85
C VAL A 540 -5.88 23.23 25.24
N SER A 541 -4.98 23.84 26.01
CA SER A 541 -5.12 25.24 26.43
C SER A 541 -4.84 26.24 25.28
N TYR A 542 -5.50 27.40 25.33
CA TYR A 542 -5.22 28.53 24.44
C TYR A 542 -3.73 28.93 24.41
N ARG A 543 -3.05 28.91 25.57
CA ARG A 543 -1.62 29.27 25.66
C ARG A 543 -0.76 28.28 24.88
N THR A 544 -1.07 26.99 24.97
CA THR A 544 -0.38 25.93 24.24
C THR A 544 -0.58 26.11 22.73
N MET A 545 -1.82 26.30 22.28
CA MET A 545 -2.14 26.54 20.86
C MET A 545 -1.39 27.77 20.33
N ARG A 546 -1.44 28.89 21.05
CA ARG A 546 -0.75 30.12 20.63
C ARG A 546 0.77 29.99 20.65
N ARG A 547 1.37 29.26 21.59
CA ARG A 547 2.84 29.09 21.64
C ARG A 547 3.33 28.18 20.52
N ARG A 548 2.57 27.12 20.21
CA ARG A 548 2.94 26.08 19.24
C ARG A 548 2.37 26.29 17.82
N TRP A 549 1.98 27.51 17.48
CA TRP A 549 1.37 27.80 16.18
C TRP A 549 2.31 27.50 15.00
N ARG A 550 3.63 27.60 15.20
CA ARG A 550 4.64 27.35 14.17
C ARG A 550 4.71 25.85 13.86
N GLU A 551 4.68 25.04 14.89
CA GLU A 551 4.70 23.58 14.84
C GLU A 551 3.43 23.08 14.15
N VAL A 552 2.27 23.66 14.47
CA VAL A 552 1.01 23.39 13.75
C VAL A 552 1.12 23.77 12.28
N SER A 553 1.72 24.93 11.96
CA SER A 553 1.90 25.38 10.57
C SER A 553 2.75 24.41 9.75
N ILE A 554 3.88 23.99 10.32
CA ILE A 554 4.78 23.03 9.70
C ILE A 554 4.06 21.68 9.55
N GLY A 555 3.36 21.22 10.58
CA GLY A 555 2.58 19.98 10.54
C GLY A 555 1.51 19.99 9.45
N VAL A 556 0.76 21.09 9.32
CA VAL A 556 -0.26 21.27 8.26
C VAL A 556 0.39 21.26 6.87
N LEU A 557 1.52 21.93 6.68
CA LEU A 557 2.23 21.93 5.40
C LEU A 557 2.79 20.54 5.06
N VAL A 558 3.33 19.82 6.04
CA VAL A 558 3.82 18.44 5.84
C VAL A 558 2.66 17.52 5.45
N VAL A 559 1.52 17.60 6.14
CA VAL A 559 0.32 16.83 5.77
C VAL A 559 -0.18 17.22 4.37
N ALA A 560 -0.21 18.52 4.04
CA ALA A 560 -0.60 19.00 2.73
C ALA A 560 0.39 18.60 1.63
N ALA A 561 1.68 18.42 1.95
CA ALA A 561 2.71 17.98 1.01
C ALA A 561 2.53 16.50 0.60
N VAL A 562 1.96 15.69 1.49
CA VAL A 562 1.61 14.29 1.22
C VAL A 562 0.39 14.20 0.30
N LEU A 563 -0.47 15.22 0.29
CA LEU A 563 -1.61 15.26 -0.62
C LEU A 563 -1.14 15.45 -2.07
N PRO A 564 -1.67 14.66 -3.02
CA PRO A 564 -1.36 14.83 -4.43
C PRO A 564 -1.86 16.19 -4.92
N GLY A 565 -0.96 17.04 -5.43
CA GLY A 565 -1.36 18.38 -5.89
C GLY A 565 -0.26 19.37 -6.26
N GLY A 566 1.02 19.01 -6.10
CA GLY A 566 2.13 19.94 -6.35
C GLY A 566 2.21 21.06 -5.30
N LEU A 567 3.27 21.87 -5.41
CA LEU A 567 3.60 22.92 -4.42
C LEU A 567 2.47 23.94 -4.24
N LEU A 568 1.77 24.31 -5.32
CA LEU A 568 0.72 25.32 -5.28
C LEU A 568 -0.50 24.85 -4.49
N LEU A 569 -0.96 23.60 -4.69
CA LEU A 569 -2.09 23.08 -3.92
C LEU A 569 -1.71 22.94 -2.45
N MET A 570 -0.51 22.45 -2.16
CA MET A 570 0.03 22.38 -0.80
C MET A 570 0.00 23.75 -0.11
N LEU A 571 0.47 24.80 -0.80
CA LEU A 571 0.50 26.15 -0.25
C LEU A 571 -0.92 26.72 -0.10
N PHE A 572 -1.81 26.50 -1.07
CA PHE A 572 -3.19 27.00 -1.00
C PHE A 572 -3.97 26.37 0.14
N VAL A 573 -3.97 25.03 0.23
CA VAL A 573 -4.64 24.29 1.31
C VAL A 573 -4.00 24.62 2.66
N GLY A 574 -2.67 24.63 2.74
CA GLY A 574 -1.94 24.96 3.97
C GLY A 574 -2.26 26.38 4.45
N THR A 575 -2.27 27.36 3.55
CA THR A 575 -2.62 28.75 3.89
C THR A 575 -4.07 28.86 4.35
N ALA A 576 -5.02 28.20 3.68
CA ALA A 576 -6.43 28.23 4.06
C ALA A 576 -6.65 27.64 5.47
N VAL A 577 -6.04 26.49 5.78
CA VAL A 577 -6.07 25.87 7.11
C VAL A 577 -5.43 26.78 8.15
N MET A 578 -4.30 27.42 7.82
CA MET A 578 -3.64 28.35 8.72
C MET A 578 -4.47 29.60 9.00
N VAL A 579 -5.13 30.17 8.00
CA VAL A 579 -6.04 31.32 8.20
C VAL A 579 -7.17 30.93 9.14
N ALA A 580 -7.77 29.75 8.96
CA ALA A 580 -8.80 29.24 9.86
C ALA A 580 -8.26 29.02 11.29
N TYR A 581 -7.04 28.50 11.45
CA TYR A 581 -6.38 28.34 12.75
C TYR A 581 -6.12 29.69 13.45
N TRP A 582 -5.61 30.68 12.72
CA TRP A 582 -5.39 32.03 13.23
C TRP A 582 -6.70 32.72 13.62
N PHE A 583 -7.77 32.51 12.85
CA PHE A 583 -9.11 32.95 13.22
C PHE A 583 -9.57 32.29 14.52
N GLY A 584 -9.37 30.98 14.69
CA GLY A 584 -9.66 30.28 15.95
C GLY A 584 -8.87 30.83 17.15
N LEU A 585 -7.58 31.15 16.97
CA LEU A 585 -6.79 31.83 18.00
C LEU A 585 -7.33 33.22 18.36
N ALA A 586 -7.81 33.98 17.37
CA ALA A 586 -8.40 35.29 17.60
C ALA A 586 -9.70 35.18 18.41
N VAL A 587 -10.56 34.22 18.09
CA VAL A 587 -11.81 33.96 18.83
C VAL A 587 -11.51 33.58 20.29
N LEU A 588 -10.58 32.63 20.51
CA LEU A 588 -10.16 32.24 21.86
C LEU A 588 -9.50 33.39 22.64
N TRP A 589 -8.77 34.27 21.96
CA TRP A 589 -8.19 35.44 22.59
C TRP A 589 -9.28 36.37 23.13
N VAL A 590 -10.31 36.64 22.33
CA VAL A 590 -11.48 37.46 22.72
C VAL A 590 -12.24 36.82 23.88
N ASP A 591 -12.45 35.52 23.85
CA ASP A 591 -13.12 34.81 24.96
C ASP A 591 -12.31 34.92 26.27
N SER A 592 -11.00 34.70 26.20
CA SER A 592 -10.11 34.77 27.36
C SER A 592 -9.90 36.19 27.93
N LEU A 593 -10.28 37.26 27.21
CA LEU A 593 -10.20 38.64 27.71
C LEU A 593 -11.14 38.87 28.88
N GLY A 594 -12.33 38.26 28.87
CA GLY A 594 -13.33 38.41 29.94
C GLY A 594 -12.82 37.92 31.30
N GLU A 595 -12.09 36.80 31.32
CA GLU A 595 -11.48 36.27 32.53
C GLU A 595 -10.27 37.08 33.01
N ARG A 596 -9.48 37.63 32.07
CA ARG A 596 -8.32 38.46 32.39
C ARG A 596 -8.73 39.79 33.00
N LEU A 597 -9.78 40.41 32.48
CA LEU A 597 -10.32 41.65 33.02
C LEU A 597 -10.88 41.46 34.43
N ARG A 598 -11.54 40.32 34.72
CA ARG A 598 -12.00 39.99 36.08
C ARG A 598 -10.84 39.78 37.06
N ARG A 599 -9.77 39.09 36.65
CA ARG A 599 -8.56 38.86 37.47
C ARG A 599 -7.72 40.11 37.74
N VAL A 600 -7.86 41.15 36.93
CA VAL A 600 -7.20 42.45 37.16
C VAL A 600 -8.06 43.39 38.01
N ALA A 601 -9.37 43.16 38.06
CA ALA A 601 -10.32 43.93 38.88
C ALA A 601 -10.45 43.43 40.34
N THR A 602 -10.02 42.19 40.61
CA THR A 602 -9.85 41.58 41.95
C THR A 602 -8.40 41.65 42.37
#